data_AF-A0A971K0Q0-F1
#
_entry.id   AF-A0A971K0Q0-F1
#
_cell.length_a   1.000
_cell.length_b   1.000
_cell.length_c   1.000
_cell.angle_alpha   90.00
_cell.angle_beta   90.00
_cell.angle_gamma   90.00
#
_symmetry.space_group_name_H-M   'P 1'
#
loop_
_entity.id
_entity.type
_entity.pdbx_description
1 polymer ?
#
loop_
_entity_poly.entity_id
_entity_poly.type
_entity_poly.pdbx_seq_one_letter_code
_entity_poly.pdbx_strand_id
1 'polypeptide(L)'
;MKHLHLKRMTIMVMISIVFLAAGYASAVTEQQPSTEMSPGFPDREGMPPMAWGTQWGAGEAAQFESNIDPQSYSVSVSGEDNPLTYYDAADIAGNYSFQPVKIHLEDAVFHTDELTGLSIVKDEGGTITIKNRSALLYEYVLTGTLTSSVVITSDGAPSMVTLSDAHITGTTLPALQLKSTTKAFINLAPGSANSLGDSPANSKKGALTSSGDVIFTGSGALTVTGTKKHAIKTDGTVRISDGDIHIITTEEAEGNGIHSDDAFIMDDGKLTIEANGSVYGEEGKGIKVNGRETDREAKGYLVINGGTVTITAVGKAMTAGWKIAEDAETETTDDDPTPDLIVNNGVITITTTGKPYEVSDDESLSPEGLEAKRDLIINGGLIQITTTDDALN
;
A
#
# COMPACT_ATOMS: atom_id res chain seq x y z
N MET A 1 32.24 -13.24 -44.20
CA MET A 1 31.97 -13.36 -42.76
C MET A 1 32.79 -12.30 -42.03
N LYS A 2 32.17 -11.19 -41.64
CA LYS A 2 32.78 -10.19 -40.73
C LYS A 2 32.13 -10.41 -39.37
N HIS A 3 32.89 -10.91 -38.41
CA HIS A 3 32.44 -11.06 -37.03
C HIS A 3 32.38 -9.68 -36.38
N LEU A 4 31.17 -9.24 -36.06
CA LEU A 4 30.91 -8.07 -35.24
C LEU A 4 31.25 -8.42 -33.78
N HIS A 5 32.32 -7.84 -33.25
CA HIS A 5 32.64 -7.91 -31.82
C HIS A 5 31.70 -6.98 -31.07
N LEU A 6 30.68 -7.52 -30.41
CA LEU A 6 29.94 -6.81 -29.38
C LEU A 6 30.87 -6.63 -28.17
N LYS A 7 31.30 -5.40 -27.90
CA LYS A 7 31.90 -5.05 -26.61
C LYS A 7 30.82 -5.24 -25.55
N ARG A 8 30.98 -6.25 -24.69
CA ARG A 8 30.18 -6.38 -23.47
C ARG A 8 30.50 -5.18 -22.59
N MET A 9 29.53 -4.28 -22.42
CA MET A 9 29.59 -3.22 -21.44
C MET A 9 29.22 -3.84 -20.09
N THR A 10 30.22 -4.07 -19.25
CA THR A 10 30.00 -4.45 -17.86
C THR A 10 29.49 -3.21 -17.12
N ILE A 11 28.18 -3.15 -16.85
CA ILE A 11 27.62 -2.19 -15.90
C ILE A 11 27.95 -2.72 -14.51
N MET A 12 28.77 -1.97 -13.77
CA MET A 12 29.09 -2.27 -12.39
C MET A 12 27.91 -1.79 -11.54
N VAL A 13 26.95 -2.68 -11.24
CA VAL A 13 25.90 -2.40 -10.26
C VAL A 13 26.58 -2.40 -8.89
N MET A 14 26.72 -1.24 -8.26
CA MET A 14 27.01 -1.19 -6.82
C MET A 14 25.73 -1.57 -6.09
N ILE A 15 25.51 -2.87 -5.91
CA ILE A 15 24.62 -3.38 -4.88
C ILE A 15 25.37 -3.22 -3.56
N SER A 16 25.18 -2.12 -2.85
CA SER A 16 25.56 -2.04 -1.44
C SER A 16 24.48 -2.75 -0.62
N ILE A 17 24.45 -4.08 -0.67
CA ILE A 17 23.82 -4.84 0.41
C ILE A 17 24.76 -4.70 1.60
N VAL A 18 24.44 -3.77 2.49
CA VAL A 18 25.00 -3.82 3.84
C VAL A 18 24.26 -4.95 4.55
N PHE A 19 24.82 -6.17 4.46
CA PHE A 19 24.51 -7.22 5.43
C PHE A 19 25.05 -6.75 6.77
N LEU A 20 24.24 -6.02 7.52
CA LEU A 20 24.42 -5.97 8.97
C LEU A 20 23.81 -7.26 9.50
N ALA A 21 24.62 -8.32 9.50
CA ALA A 21 24.41 -9.38 10.45
C ALA A 21 24.37 -8.72 11.83
N ALA A 22 23.19 -8.64 12.45
CA ALA A 22 23.16 -8.69 13.90
C ALA A 22 23.98 -9.93 14.26
N GLY A 23 25.13 -9.72 14.90
CA GLY A 23 26.04 -10.80 15.24
C GLY A 23 25.35 -11.78 16.19
N TYR A 24 24.58 -12.72 15.66
CA TYR A 24 24.32 -13.97 16.32
C TYR A 24 25.61 -14.78 16.20
N ALA A 25 26.47 -14.64 17.20
CA ALA A 25 27.47 -15.64 17.47
C ALA A 25 26.75 -16.93 17.89
N SER A 26 26.48 -17.82 16.93
CA SER A 26 26.15 -19.21 17.26
C SER A 26 27.41 -19.88 17.78
N ALA A 27 27.53 -20.00 19.10
CA ALA A 27 28.25 -21.11 19.69
C ALA A 27 27.27 -22.29 19.75
N VAL A 28 27.45 -23.26 18.85
CA VAL A 28 26.89 -24.61 19.01
C VAL A 28 27.47 -25.18 20.30
N THR A 29 26.61 -25.54 21.26
CA THR A 29 26.84 -26.74 22.09
C THR A 29 25.52 -27.27 22.62
N GLU A 30 25.10 -28.37 22.01
CA GLU A 30 24.59 -29.60 22.61
C GLU A 30 23.85 -29.49 23.97
N GLN A 31 22.57 -29.85 23.98
CA GLN A 31 21.88 -30.25 25.20
C GLN A 31 22.48 -31.57 25.73
N GLN A 32 22.92 -31.58 27.00
CA GLN A 32 22.37 -32.36 28.12
C GLN A 32 23.38 -32.45 29.30
N PRO A 33 22.97 -32.95 30.48
CA PRO A 33 22.63 -32.20 31.70
C PRO A 33 23.82 -32.04 32.69
N SER A 34 23.64 -31.25 33.74
CA SER A 34 24.49 -31.30 34.96
C SER A 34 23.57 -31.45 36.18
N THR A 35 23.87 -32.23 37.22
CA THR A 35 25.14 -32.31 37.95
C THR A 35 25.21 -33.58 38.83
N GLU A 36 26.37 -34.24 38.92
CA GLU A 36 26.93 -34.69 40.21
C GLU A 36 28.48 -34.77 40.17
N MET A 37 29.08 -33.84 40.92
CA MET A 37 30.31 -33.83 41.75
C MET A 37 31.67 -34.50 41.38
N SER A 38 32.70 -33.62 41.47
CA SER A 38 34.06 -33.78 42.09
C SER A 38 35.26 -34.24 41.21
N PRO A 39 36.54 -33.98 41.61
CA PRO A 39 37.18 -32.67 41.79
C PRO A 39 38.54 -32.55 41.05
N GLY A 40 39.06 -31.32 40.94
CA GLY A 40 40.50 -31.05 40.94
C GLY A 40 41.02 -30.21 39.78
N PHE A 41 41.36 -28.96 40.05
CA PHE A 41 42.64 -28.29 39.73
C PHE A 41 42.66 -26.94 40.49
N PRO A 42 43.82 -26.47 40.98
CA PRO A 42 43.90 -25.42 42.00
C PRO A 42 43.71 -24.02 41.44
N ASP A 43 43.21 -23.14 42.30
CA ASP A 43 43.06 -21.71 42.08
C ASP A 43 44.33 -21.06 41.52
N ARG A 44 44.22 -20.41 40.37
CA ARG A 44 45.14 -19.33 40.00
C ARG A 44 44.54 -18.02 40.48
N GLU A 45 45.02 -17.55 41.61
CA GLU A 45 44.86 -16.16 42.04
C GLU A 45 45.41 -15.20 40.97
N GLY A 46 44.65 -14.15 40.66
CA GLY A 46 45.17 -13.03 39.88
C GLY A 46 44.21 -12.26 38.97
N MET A 47 42.92 -12.60 38.91
CA MET A 47 41.96 -11.81 38.13
C MET A 47 40.84 -11.24 39.02
N PRO A 48 40.59 -9.92 39.00
CA PRO A 48 39.45 -9.37 39.71
C PRO A 48 38.16 -9.97 39.14
N PRO A 49 37.13 -10.23 39.96
CA PRO A 49 35.84 -10.69 39.45
C PRO A 49 35.30 -9.62 38.50
N MET A 50 35.13 -9.97 37.22
CA MET A 50 34.37 -9.13 36.31
C MET A 50 32.93 -9.13 36.81
N ALA A 51 32.49 -8.01 37.37
CA ALA A 51 31.09 -7.76 37.63
C ALA A 51 30.38 -7.62 36.26
N TRP A 52 29.58 -8.62 35.90
CA TRP A 52 28.67 -8.51 34.77
C TRP A 52 27.50 -7.65 35.22
N GLY A 53 27.52 -6.37 34.84
CA GLY A 53 26.39 -5.48 35.01
C GLY A 53 25.25 -5.90 34.07
N THR A 54 24.14 -6.37 34.64
CA THR A 54 22.92 -6.65 33.89
C THR A 54 22.16 -5.35 33.69
N GLN A 55 22.43 -4.64 32.60
CA GLN A 55 21.56 -3.56 32.12
C GLN A 55 21.32 -3.74 30.63
N TRP A 56 20.19 -4.36 30.30
CA TRP A 56 19.68 -4.45 28.94
C TRP A 56 18.74 -3.26 28.76
N GLY A 57 19.23 -2.19 28.14
CA GLY A 57 18.37 -1.16 27.61
C GLY A 57 17.83 -1.61 26.25
N ALA A 58 16.53 -1.48 26.01
CA ALA A 58 16.01 -1.46 24.65
C ALA A 58 16.65 -0.26 23.94
N GLY A 59 17.67 -0.50 23.12
CA GLY A 59 18.33 0.56 22.35
C GLY A 59 17.35 1.12 21.32
N GLU A 60 17.35 2.45 21.15
CA GLU A 60 16.61 3.11 20.07
C GLU A 60 17.05 2.53 18.71
N ALA A 61 16.10 2.40 17.78
CA ALA A 61 16.39 2.01 16.41
C ALA A 61 17.47 2.93 15.84
N ALA A 62 18.56 2.35 15.32
CA ALA A 62 19.64 3.13 14.75
C ALA A 62 19.12 3.91 13.53
N GLN A 63 19.10 5.24 13.62
CA GLN A 63 18.87 6.10 12.47
C GLN A 63 20.16 6.20 11.66
N PHE A 64 20.13 5.70 10.42
CA PHE A 64 21.25 5.82 9.49
C PHE A 64 20.95 6.95 8.50
N GLU A 65 21.71 8.05 8.58
CA GLU A 65 21.66 9.08 7.55
C GLU A 65 22.32 8.56 6.26
N SER A 66 21.53 8.44 5.21
CA SER A 66 22.00 8.15 3.86
C SER A 66 22.57 9.42 3.24
N ASN A 67 23.85 9.39 2.84
CA ASN A 67 24.47 10.46 2.04
C ASN A 67 24.19 10.31 0.52
N ILE A 68 23.26 9.43 0.14
CA ILE A 68 22.85 9.22 -1.24
C ILE A 68 21.81 10.28 -1.60
N ASP A 69 21.99 10.95 -2.74
CA ASP A 69 21.00 11.87 -3.29
C ASP A 69 19.76 11.07 -3.75
N PRO A 70 18.58 11.27 -3.11
CA PRO A 70 17.38 10.50 -3.44
C PRO A 70 16.77 10.88 -4.79
N GLN A 71 17.10 12.04 -5.36
CA GLN A 71 16.40 12.60 -6.53
C GLN A 71 16.47 11.72 -7.78
N SER A 72 17.59 11.03 -8.01
CA SER A 72 17.71 10.12 -9.17
C SER A 72 16.84 8.86 -9.04
N TYR A 73 16.44 8.51 -7.83
CA TYR A 73 15.68 7.31 -7.54
C TYR A 73 14.18 7.58 -7.49
N SER A 74 13.74 8.82 -7.25
CA SER A 74 12.32 9.16 -7.22
C SER A 74 11.65 9.23 -8.59
N VAL A 75 12.41 9.28 -9.69
CA VAL A 75 11.85 9.43 -11.03
C VAL A 75 11.18 8.13 -11.49
N SER A 76 9.95 8.22 -11.97
CA SER A 76 9.24 7.08 -12.56
C SER A 76 9.98 6.50 -13.76
N VAL A 77 10.04 5.17 -13.83
CA VAL A 77 10.50 4.42 -15.01
C VAL A 77 9.36 3.72 -15.76
N SER A 78 8.11 4.09 -15.45
CA SER A 78 6.92 3.54 -16.10
C SER A 78 6.91 3.84 -17.60
N GLY A 79 6.63 2.84 -18.44
CA GLY A 79 6.55 3.05 -19.88
C GLY A 79 6.15 1.81 -20.68
N GLU A 80 5.62 2.04 -21.88
CA GLU A 80 5.09 1.00 -22.79
C GLU A 80 6.13 -0.06 -23.17
N ASP A 81 7.40 0.33 -23.27
CA ASP A 81 8.50 -0.56 -23.67
C ASP A 81 9.01 -1.47 -22.53
N ASN A 82 8.52 -1.28 -21.29
CA ASN A 82 8.95 -2.06 -20.13
C ASN A 82 7.77 -2.83 -19.51
N PRO A 83 7.63 -4.15 -19.79
CA PRO A 83 6.49 -4.93 -19.29
C PRO A 83 6.46 -5.05 -17.76
N LEU A 84 7.60 -4.87 -17.08
CA LEU A 84 7.66 -4.92 -15.61
C LEU A 84 7.04 -3.71 -14.92
N THR A 85 6.65 -2.67 -15.68
CA THR A 85 6.02 -1.48 -15.10
C THR A 85 4.50 -1.54 -15.12
N TYR A 86 3.92 -2.55 -15.76
CA TYR A 86 2.48 -2.70 -15.93
C TYR A 86 1.83 -1.40 -16.46
N TYR A 87 2.47 -0.83 -17.48
CA TYR A 87 1.95 0.35 -18.16
C TYR A 87 0.65 -0.02 -18.89
N ASP A 88 -0.40 0.78 -18.67
CA ASP A 88 -1.65 0.71 -19.43
C ASP A 88 -2.04 2.12 -19.85
N ALA A 89 -2.21 2.34 -21.16
CA ALA A 89 -2.65 3.63 -21.68
C ALA A 89 -4.08 4.00 -21.21
N ALA A 90 -4.89 3.02 -20.82
CA ALA A 90 -6.21 3.24 -20.22
C ALA A 90 -6.14 3.77 -18.78
N ASP A 91 -4.98 3.72 -18.13
CA ASP A 91 -4.76 4.32 -16.81
C ASP A 91 -4.33 5.79 -16.88
N ILE A 92 -4.19 6.36 -18.08
CA ILE A 92 -3.81 7.77 -18.26
C ILE A 92 -5.07 8.63 -18.33
N ALA A 93 -5.35 9.39 -17.28
CA ALA A 93 -6.51 10.29 -17.21
C ALA A 93 -6.63 11.24 -18.42
N GLY A 94 -5.50 11.74 -18.93
CA GLY A 94 -5.43 12.63 -20.09
C GLY A 94 -5.90 12.02 -21.43
N ASN A 95 -6.04 10.69 -21.50
CA ASN A 95 -6.59 10.01 -22.68
C ASN A 95 -8.13 10.04 -22.73
N TYR A 96 -8.77 10.60 -21.70
CA TYR A 96 -10.21 10.73 -21.60
C TYR A 96 -10.65 12.20 -21.67
N SER A 97 -11.86 12.43 -22.16
CA SER A 97 -12.51 13.74 -22.17
C SER A 97 -13.76 13.68 -21.28
N PHE A 98 -13.64 14.17 -20.05
CA PHE A 98 -14.73 14.21 -19.09
C PHE A 98 -15.53 15.52 -19.19
N GLN A 99 -16.84 15.44 -18.96
CA GLN A 99 -17.71 16.61 -18.80
C GLN A 99 -17.74 17.01 -17.32
N PRO A 100 -17.31 18.23 -16.94
CA PRO A 100 -17.21 18.62 -15.54
C PRO A 100 -18.58 18.93 -14.94
N VAL A 101 -18.78 18.46 -13.71
CA VAL A 101 -19.96 18.68 -12.87
C VAL A 101 -19.47 19.15 -11.51
N LYS A 102 -19.73 20.41 -11.18
CA LYS A 102 -19.29 21.01 -9.91
C LYS A 102 -20.29 20.67 -8.81
N ILE A 103 -19.78 20.14 -7.70
CA ILE A 103 -20.58 19.72 -6.55
C ILE A 103 -19.97 20.37 -5.32
N HIS A 104 -20.68 21.36 -4.77
CA HIS A 104 -20.36 21.88 -3.46
C HIS A 104 -21.05 21.00 -2.41
N LEU A 105 -20.27 20.32 -1.59
CA LEU A 105 -20.73 19.20 -0.75
C LEU A 105 -21.79 19.62 0.29
N GLU A 106 -21.78 20.88 0.67
CA GLU A 106 -22.68 21.47 1.65
C GLU A 106 -24.08 21.75 1.06
N ASP A 107 -24.19 21.88 -0.27
CA ASP A 107 -25.45 22.18 -0.93
C ASP A 107 -26.52 21.10 -0.65
N ALA A 108 -27.77 21.55 -0.60
CA ALA A 108 -28.93 20.69 -0.44
C ALA A 108 -29.62 20.35 -1.78
N VAL A 109 -29.35 21.13 -2.84
CA VAL A 109 -29.97 20.99 -4.16
C VAL A 109 -28.88 21.07 -5.22
N PHE A 110 -28.87 20.10 -6.13
CA PHE A 110 -27.94 20.05 -7.26
C PHE A 110 -28.73 20.19 -8.56
N HIS A 111 -28.30 21.10 -9.43
CA HIS A 111 -28.94 21.32 -10.73
C HIS A 111 -28.35 20.37 -11.77
N THR A 112 -29.20 19.54 -12.37
CA THR A 112 -28.78 18.51 -13.35
C THR A 112 -29.47 18.63 -14.70
N ASP A 113 -30.27 19.67 -14.93
CA ASP A 113 -31.20 19.78 -16.08
C ASP A 113 -30.52 19.84 -17.46
N GLU A 114 -29.19 19.89 -17.50
CA GLU A 114 -28.38 19.91 -18.74
C GLU A 114 -27.52 18.64 -18.94
N LEU A 115 -27.55 17.68 -18.00
CA LEU A 115 -26.66 16.52 -18.01
C LEU A 115 -27.44 15.23 -18.32
N THR A 116 -27.04 14.56 -19.40
CA THR A 116 -27.75 13.38 -19.91
C THR A 116 -27.51 12.16 -19.02
N GLY A 117 -28.60 11.56 -18.52
CA GLY A 117 -28.55 10.30 -17.77
C GLY A 117 -27.91 10.40 -16.38
N LEU A 118 -27.62 11.61 -15.90
CA LEU A 118 -27.03 11.87 -14.59
C LEU A 118 -28.13 12.22 -13.57
N SER A 119 -28.06 11.62 -12.38
CA SER A 119 -28.86 12.04 -11.23
C SER A 119 -27.96 12.26 -10.02
N ILE A 120 -28.13 13.40 -9.34
CA ILE A 120 -27.43 13.74 -8.11
C ILE A 120 -28.48 14.08 -7.07
N VAL A 121 -28.49 13.35 -5.95
CA VAL A 121 -29.48 13.52 -4.88
C VAL A 121 -28.78 13.49 -3.53
N LYS A 122 -29.12 14.41 -2.63
CA LYS A 122 -28.78 14.34 -1.21
C LYS A 122 -29.99 13.83 -0.44
N ASP A 123 -29.83 12.74 0.30
CA ASP A 123 -30.91 12.21 1.13
C ASP A 123 -31.03 12.93 2.49
N GLU A 124 -32.04 12.56 3.27
CA GLU A 124 -32.27 13.12 4.62
C GLU A 124 -31.12 12.81 5.59
N GLY A 125 -30.33 11.77 5.34
CA GLY A 125 -29.11 11.43 6.07
C GLY A 125 -27.87 12.19 5.58
N GLY A 126 -28.03 13.09 4.61
CA GLY A 126 -26.97 13.88 4.02
C GLY A 126 -26.12 13.15 2.99
N THR A 127 -26.40 11.87 2.68
CA THR A 127 -25.62 11.11 1.71
C THR A 127 -25.90 11.64 0.31
N ILE A 128 -24.84 11.99 -0.42
CA ILE A 128 -24.92 12.42 -1.81
C ILE A 128 -24.77 11.17 -2.70
N THR A 129 -25.80 10.84 -3.45
CA THR A 129 -25.79 9.74 -4.42
C THR A 129 -25.75 10.29 -5.84
N ILE A 130 -24.70 9.92 -6.57
CA ILE A 130 -24.46 10.25 -7.98
C ILE A 130 -24.64 8.97 -8.81
N LYS A 131 -25.53 9.01 -9.80
CA LYS A 131 -25.73 7.89 -10.74
C LYS A 131 -25.64 8.40 -12.16
N ASN A 132 -24.68 7.90 -12.91
CA ASN A 132 -24.57 8.05 -14.35
C ASN A 132 -25.08 6.76 -15.02
N ARG A 133 -26.16 6.89 -15.80
CA ARG A 133 -26.77 5.81 -16.58
C ARG A 133 -26.52 5.97 -18.09
N SER A 134 -25.59 6.84 -18.47
CA SER A 134 -25.22 7.12 -19.85
C SER A 134 -23.81 6.62 -20.14
N ALA A 135 -23.45 6.55 -21.42
CA ALA A 135 -22.07 6.28 -21.84
C ALA A 135 -21.16 7.52 -21.79
N LEU A 136 -21.67 8.68 -21.37
CA LEU A 136 -20.87 9.89 -21.24
C LEU A 136 -19.94 9.80 -20.03
N LEU A 137 -18.76 10.36 -20.17
CA LEU A 137 -17.75 10.43 -19.12
C LEU A 137 -17.95 11.74 -18.35
N TYR A 138 -18.16 11.65 -17.04
CA TYR A 138 -18.31 12.82 -16.18
C TYR A 138 -17.14 12.96 -15.20
N GLU A 139 -16.77 14.20 -14.95
CA GLU A 139 -15.85 14.61 -13.88
C GLU A 139 -16.67 15.28 -12.76
N TYR A 140 -16.69 14.67 -11.58
CA TYR A 140 -17.35 15.22 -10.41
C TYR A 140 -16.33 16.01 -9.59
N VAL A 141 -16.39 17.34 -9.72
CA VAL A 141 -15.50 18.26 -8.99
C VAL A 141 -16.11 18.55 -7.62
N LEU A 142 -15.57 17.92 -6.58
CA LEU A 142 -16.04 18.01 -5.21
C LEU A 142 -15.29 19.13 -4.46
N THR A 143 -16.02 19.95 -3.73
CA THR A 143 -15.48 21.05 -2.89
C THR A 143 -16.26 21.16 -1.58
N GLY A 144 -15.64 21.66 -0.51
CA GLY A 144 -16.31 21.91 0.77
C GLY A 144 -16.31 20.71 1.70
N THR A 145 -17.22 20.70 2.69
CA THR A 145 -17.23 19.67 3.75
C THR A 145 -18.53 18.86 3.76
N LEU A 146 -18.44 17.55 4.05
CA LEU A 146 -19.58 16.66 4.23
C LEU A 146 -19.36 15.69 5.40
N THR A 147 -20.28 15.68 6.37
CA THR A 147 -20.35 14.62 7.41
C THR A 147 -21.42 13.59 7.02
N SER A 148 -21.15 12.87 5.95
CA SER A 148 -21.95 11.77 5.40
C SER A 148 -21.12 11.14 4.27
N SER A 149 -21.77 10.48 3.31
CA SER A 149 -21.08 9.78 2.23
C SER A 149 -21.35 10.39 0.86
N VAL A 150 -20.37 10.26 -0.04
CA VAL A 150 -20.57 10.40 -1.48
C VAL A 150 -20.55 9.01 -2.11
N VAL A 151 -21.64 8.62 -2.75
CA VAL A 151 -21.81 7.32 -3.41
C VAL A 151 -21.94 7.54 -4.91
N ILE A 152 -21.03 6.98 -5.69
CA ILE A 152 -20.99 7.15 -7.15
C ILE A 152 -21.21 5.81 -7.83
N THR A 153 -22.07 5.79 -8.85
CA THR A 153 -22.26 4.67 -9.77
C THR A 153 -22.23 5.20 -11.19
N SER A 154 -21.31 4.69 -12.02
CA SER A 154 -21.13 5.02 -13.44
C SER A 154 -21.08 3.72 -14.24
N ASP A 155 -22.26 3.21 -14.62
CA ASP A 155 -22.36 1.91 -15.28
C ASP A 155 -21.87 2.01 -16.73
N GLY A 156 -20.81 1.26 -17.05
CA GLY A 156 -20.28 1.16 -18.42
C GLY A 156 -19.42 2.32 -18.91
N ALA A 157 -19.12 3.30 -18.05
CA ALA A 157 -18.29 4.45 -18.36
C ALA A 157 -17.27 4.72 -17.24
N PRO A 158 -15.97 4.92 -17.54
CA PRO A 158 -15.04 5.49 -16.59
C PRO A 158 -15.52 6.85 -16.04
N SER A 159 -15.13 7.16 -14.81
CA SER A 159 -15.48 8.44 -14.17
C SER A 159 -14.25 9.12 -13.60
N MET A 160 -14.32 10.44 -13.46
CA MET A 160 -13.32 11.24 -12.75
C MET A 160 -13.96 11.84 -11.51
N VAL A 161 -13.29 11.77 -10.38
CA VAL A 161 -13.64 12.48 -9.15
C VAL A 161 -12.49 13.43 -8.85
N THR A 162 -12.72 14.73 -9.03
CA THR A 162 -11.72 15.74 -8.71
C THR A 162 -11.97 16.25 -7.29
N LEU A 163 -11.01 16.08 -6.39
CA LEU A 163 -11.04 16.61 -5.04
C LEU A 163 -10.33 17.97 -5.03
N SER A 164 -11.06 19.03 -4.67
CA SER A 164 -10.56 20.40 -4.63
C SER A 164 -10.99 21.08 -3.33
N ASP A 165 -10.20 20.88 -2.28
CA ASP A 165 -10.52 21.27 -0.90
C ASP A 165 -11.82 20.60 -0.44
N ALA A 166 -11.90 19.29 -0.69
CA ALA A 166 -13.01 18.43 -0.32
C ALA A 166 -12.68 17.65 0.96
N HIS A 167 -13.56 17.76 1.96
CA HIS A 167 -13.41 17.09 3.26
C HIS A 167 -14.65 16.26 3.57
N ILE A 168 -14.55 14.94 3.50
CA ILE A 168 -15.70 14.04 3.64
C ILE A 168 -15.43 13.06 4.79
N THR A 169 -16.34 13.05 5.77
CA THR A 169 -16.32 12.12 6.90
C THR A 169 -17.56 11.26 6.88
N GLY A 170 -17.39 10.00 6.45
CA GLY A 170 -18.42 8.98 6.46
C GLY A 170 -18.79 8.56 7.87
N THR A 171 -20.09 8.46 8.16
CA THR A 171 -20.60 8.07 9.47
C THR A 171 -20.93 6.58 9.51
N THR A 172 -21.87 6.12 8.69
CA THR A 172 -22.31 4.71 8.61
C THR A 172 -21.90 4.01 7.30
N LEU A 173 -21.26 4.77 6.41
CA LEU A 173 -20.78 4.36 5.09
C LEU A 173 -19.39 5.00 4.85
N PRO A 174 -18.65 4.56 3.82
CA PRO A 174 -17.39 5.19 3.40
C PRO A 174 -17.57 6.69 3.12
N ALA A 175 -16.53 7.49 3.30
CA ALA A 175 -16.53 8.88 2.84
C ALA A 175 -16.80 8.95 1.33
N LEU A 176 -16.09 8.12 0.55
CA LEU A 176 -16.29 7.99 -0.88
C LEU A 176 -16.47 6.51 -1.24
N GLN A 177 -17.60 6.20 -1.89
CA GLN A 177 -17.93 4.85 -2.33
C GLN A 177 -18.18 4.82 -3.84
N LEU A 178 -17.27 4.16 -4.56
CA LEU A 178 -17.31 3.96 -6.00
C LEU A 178 -17.86 2.56 -6.29
N LYS A 179 -19.11 2.47 -6.75
CA LYS A 179 -19.84 1.19 -6.84
C LYS A 179 -19.75 0.51 -8.21
N SER A 180 -18.97 1.06 -9.12
CA SER A 180 -18.86 0.54 -10.48
C SER A 180 -17.58 -0.28 -10.62
N THR A 181 -17.66 -1.34 -11.42
CA THR A 181 -16.49 -2.15 -11.82
C THR A 181 -15.68 -1.46 -12.92
N THR A 182 -16.23 -0.41 -13.52
CA THR A 182 -15.48 0.48 -14.40
C THR A 182 -14.49 1.32 -13.60
N LYS A 183 -13.41 1.67 -14.29
CA LYS A 183 -12.31 2.48 -13.78
C LYS A 183 -12.78 3.84 -13.26
N ALA A 184 -12.24 4.27 -12.12
CA ALA A 184 -12.43 5.61 -11.59
C ALA A 184 -11.08 6.31 -11.41
N PHE A 185 -10.98 7.53 -11.89
CA PHE A 185 -9.87 8.43 -11.61
C PHE A 185 -10.21 9.29 -10.40
N ILE A 186 -9.25 9.46 -9.49
CA ILE A 186 -9.31 10.43 -8.40
C ILE A 186 -8.23 11.47 -8.68
N ASN A 187 -8.65 12.65 -9.13
CA ASN A 187 -7.75 13.75 -9.44
C ASN A 187 -7.64 14.71 -8.24
N LEU A 188 -6.44 14.87 -7.72
CA LEU A 188 -6.14 15.78 -6.62
C LEU A 188 -5.81 17.14 -7.22
N ALA A 189 -6.71 18.12 -7.04
CA ALA A 189 -6.56 19.42 -7.66
C ALA A 189 -5.26 20.11 -7.18
N PRO A 190 -4.48 20.73 -8.08
CA PRO A 190 -3.21 21.37 -7.69
C PRO A 190 -3.39 22.38 -6.56
N GLY A 191 -2.56 22.27 -5.53
CA GLY A 191 -2.56 23.18 -4.38
C GLY A 191 -3.73 22.97 -3.39
N SER A 192 -4.60 22.00 -3.62
CA SER A 192 -5.67 21.64 -2.68
C SER A 192 -5.20 20.69 -1.58
N ALA A 193 -5.89 20.72 -0.44
CA ALA A 193 -5.74 19.74 0.62
C ALA A 193 -7.09 19.07 0.87
N ASN A 194 -7.15 17.76 0.66
CA ASN A 194 -8.39 16.99 0.71
C ASN A 194 -8.35 15.96 1.84
N SER A 195 -9.51 15.56 2.35
CA SER A 195 -9.57 14.49 3.35
C SER A 195 -10.77 13.57 3.17
N LEU A 196 -10.54 12.27 3.31
CA LEU A 196 -11.57 11.23 3.36
C LEU A 196 -11.41 10.45 4.66
N GLY A 197 -12.45 10.32 5.47
CA GLY A 197 -12.39 9.53 6.71
C GLY A 197 -13.68 8.76 6.97
N ASP A 198 -13.61 7.61 7.62
CA ASP A 198 -14.79 6.90 8.10
C ASP A 198 -14.88 6.87 9.64
N SER A 199 -15.87 6.13 10.14
CA SER A 199 -16.08 5.91 11.57
C SER A 199 -16.19 4.42 11.89
N PRO A 200 -16.10 4.01 13.16
CA PRO A 200 -16.31 2.61 13.57
C PRO A 200 -17.67 2.03 13.14
N ALA A 201 -18.68 2.89 12.93
CA ALA A 201 -20.00 2.49 12.49
C ALA A 201 -20.11 2.26 10.96
N ASN A 202 -19.03 2.46 10.19
CA ASN A 202 -19.01 2.23 8.75
C ASN A 202 -19.46 0.79 8.43
N SER A 203 -20.50 0.58 7.64
CA SER A 203 -20.96 -0.77 7.28
C SER A 203 -20.09 -1.45 6.21
N LYS A 204 -19.12 -0.74 5.65
CA LYS A 204 -18.16 -1.23 4.64
C LYS A 204 -16.75 -1.33 5.23
N LYS A 205 -15.80 -1.76 4.41
CA LYS A 205 -14.43 -2.10 4.81
C LYS A 205 -13.40 -1.00 4.50
N GLY A 206 -13.82 0.25 4.31
CA GLY A 206 -12.90 1.37 4.32
C GLY A 206 -13.50 2.75 4.07
N ALA A 207 -12.67 3.79 4.23
CA ALA A 207 -13.06 5.19 4.06
C ALA A 207 -13.22 5.59 2.58
N LEU A 208 -12.35 5.05 1.73
CA LEU A 208 -12.57 4.96 0.29
C LEU A 208 -12.84 3.50 -0.06
N THR A 209 -13.94 3.24 -0.78
CA THR A 209 -14.21 1.91 -1.33
C THR A 209 -14.46 1.96 -2.83
N SER A 210 -13.99 0.94 -3.56
CA SER A 210 -14.26 0.79 -4.99
C SER A 210 -14.52 -0.66 -5.39
N SER A 211 -15.49 -0.88 -6.27
CA SER A 211 -15.71 -2.19 -6.92
C SER A 211 -14.89 -2.39 -8.20
N GLY A 212 -14.14 -1.37 -8.63
CA GLY A 212 -13.25 -1.42 -9.80
C GLY A 212 -11.93 -0.70 -9.53
N ASP A 213 -11.16 -0.49 -10.60
CA ASP A 213 -9.87 0.20 -10.51
C ASP A 213 -10.01 1.65 -10.03
N VAL A 214 -9.06 2.09 -9.21
CA VAL A 214 -8.92 3.47 -8.75
C VAL A 214 -7.54 3.99 -9.12
N ILE A 215 -7.48 5.07 -9.89
CA ILE A 215 -6.24 5.71 -10.32
C ILE A 215 -6.17 7.11 -9.72
N PHE A 216 -5.22 7.33 -8.82
CA PHE A 216 -4.90 8.64 -8.29
C PHE A 216 -3.99 9.40 -9.24
N THR A 217 -4.32 10.67 -9.47
CA THR A 217 -3.57 11.58 -10.35
C THR A 217 -3.63 13.01 -9.81
N GLY A 218 -2.82 13.90 -10.36
CA GLY A 218 -2.80 15.31 -9.99
C GLY A 218 -1.94 15.57 -8.76
N SER A 219 -1.45 16.81 -8.63
CA SER A 219 -0.40 17.16 -7.67
C SER A 219 -0.94 17.71 -6.34
N GLY A 220 -2.24 17.57 -6.07
CA GLY A 220 -2.84 17.96 -4.80
C GLY A 220 -2.53 17.00 -3.65
N ALA A 221 -2.91 17.38 -2.44
CA ALA A 221 -2.76 16.53 -1.26
C ALA A 221 -4.06 15.83 -0.87
N LEU A 222 -3.96 14.59 -0.39
CA LEU A 222 -5.07 13.80 0.13
C LEU A 222 -4.67 13.07 1.41
N THR A 223 -5.43 13.28 2.47
CA THR A 223 -5.37 12.44 3.68
C THR A 223 -6.54 11.46 3.69
N VAL A 224 -6.28 10.16 3.84
CA VAL A 224 -7.32 9.14 4.03
C VAL A 224 -7.17 8.47 5.39
N THR A 225 -8.22 8.55 6.22
CA THR A 225 -8.23 7.96 7.58
C THR A 225 -9.20 6.79 7.66
N GLY A 226 -8.66 5.58 7.82
CA GLY A 226 -9.42 4.37 8.11
C GLY A 226 -9.57 4.16 9.62
N THR A 227 -10.78 4.33 10.13
CA THR A 227 -11.12 4.15 11.54
C THR A 227 -11.70 2.77 11.83
N LYS A 228 -12.49 2.21 10.90
CA LYS A 228 -13.07 0.88 11.10
C LYS A 228 -12.16 -0.25 10.66
N LYS A 229 -11.77 -0.22 9.38
CA LYS A 229 -11.01 -1.30 8.74
C LYS A 229 -9.89 -0.71 7.88
N HIS A 230 -9.99 -0.80 6.56
CA HIS A 230 -8.97 -0.24 5.68
C HIS A 230 -9.17 1.27 5.52
N ALA A 231 -8.11 2.02 5.22
CA ALA A 231 -8.31 3.40 4.74
C ALA A 231 -8.84 3.37 3.30
N ILE A 232 -8.21 2.57 2.44
CA ILE A 232 -8.63 2.33 1.05
C ILE A 232 -8.87 0.83 0.84
N LYS A 233 -10.07 0.46 0.36
CA LYS A 233 -10.40 -0.90 -0.08
C LYS A 233 -10.90 -0.90 -1.52
N THR A 234 -10.28 -1.66 -2.40
CA THR A 234 -10.75 -1.84 -3.78
C THR A 234 -10.87 -3.32 -4.13
N ASP A 235 -11.89 -3.65 -4.92
CA ASP A 235 -12.02 -4.97 -5.55
C ASP A 235 -11.20 -5.06 -6.86
N GLY A 236 -10.70 -3.92 -7.34
CA GLY A 236 -9.83 -3.78 -8.51
C GLY A 236 -8.46 -3.19 -8.16
N THR A 237 -7.72 -2.71 -9.17
CA THR A 237 -6.36 -2.17 -9.01
C THR A 237 -6.36 -0.80 -8.34
N VAL A 238 -5.42 -0.54 -7.44
CA VAL A 238 -5.07 0.82 -6.99
C VAL A 238 -3.82 1.27 -7.73
N ARG A 239 -3.90 2.37 -8.49
CA ARG A 239 -2.74 2.98 -9.14
C ARG A 239 -2.54 4.40 -8.62
N ILE A 240 -1.30 4.78 -8.33
CA ILE A 240 -0.93 6.15 -8.01
C ILE A 240 -0.02 6.65 -9.12
N SER A 241 -0.55 7.50 -10.00
CA SER A 241 0.22 8.12 -11.06
C SER A 241 0.95 9.37 -10.57
N ASP A 242 0.35 10.13 -9.64
CA ASP A 242 0.94 11.30 -8.96
C ASP A 242 0.09 11.66 -7.72
N GLY A 243 0.57 12.57 -6.88
CA GLY A 243 -0.12 13.15 -5.71
C GLY A 243 0.69 13.12 -4.41
N ASP A 244 0.29 13.90 -3.41
CA ASP A 244 0.78 13.78 -2.01
C ASP A 244 -0.29 13.09 -1.16
N ILE A 245 -0.21 11.76 -1.06
CA ILE A 245 -1.21 10.91 -0.42
C ILE A 245 -0.70 10.45 0.93
N HIS A 246 -1.44 10.79 1.98
CA HIS A 246 -1.20 10.36 3.34
C HIS A 246 -2.31 9.44 3.83
N ILE A 247 -1.98 8.20 4.15
CA ILE A 247 -2.90 7.18 4.63
C ILE A 247 -2.66 6.94 6.11
N ILE A 248 -3.72 6.94 6.90
CA ILE A 248 -3.68 6.69 8.35
C ILE A 248 -4.73 5.63 8.68
N THR A 249 -4.36 4.56 9.37
CA THR A 249 -5.32 3.75 10.11
C THR A 249 -5.20 4.03 11.61
N THR A 250 -6.33 4.04 12.33
CA THR A 250 -6.32 4.23 13.79
C THR A 250 -5.89 2.94 14.50
N GLU A 251 -5.47 3.04 15.77
CA GLU A 251 -5.09 1.87 16.58
C GLU A 251 -6.19 0.79 16.66
N GLU A 252 -7.45 1.22 16.71
CA GLU A 252 -8.64 0.35 16.75
C GLU A 252 -9.10 -0.16 15.38
N ALA A 253 -8.43 0.25 14.30
CA ALA A 253 -8.80 -0.20 12.96
C ALA A 253 -8.33 -1.64 12.74
N GLU A 254 -9.25 -2.52 12.36
CA GLU A 254 -8.98 -3.93 12.05
C GLU A 254 -8.47 -4.10 10.61
N GLY A 255 -7.57 -3.24 10.14
CA GLY A 255 -7.21 -3.28 8.73
C GLY A 255 -6.01 -2.46 8.28
N ASN A 256 -5.68 -2.72 7.01
CA ASN A 256 -4.54 -2.17 6.28
C ASN A 256 -4.75 -0.71 5.84
N GLY A 257 -3.65 0.00 5.58
CA GLY A 257 -3.71 1.29 4.88
C GLY A 257 -4.41 1.15 3.52
N ILE A 258 -3.84 0.35 2.63
CA ILE A 258 -4.40 0.03 1.31
C ILE A 258 -4.63 -1.47 1.20
N HIS A 259 -5.84 -1.86 0.79
CA HIS A 259 -6.19 -3.23 0.47
C HIS A 259 -6.80 -3.29 -0.93
N SER A 260 -6.14 -3.99 -1.86
CA SER A 260 -6.63 -4.22 -3.22
C SER A 260 -6.80 -5.72 -3.48
N ASP A 261 -7.86 -6.12 -4.16
CA ASP A 261 -8.05 -7.53 -4.55
C ASP A 261 -7.30 -7.90 -5.83
N ASP A 262 -6.97 -6.92 -6.68
CA ASP A 262 -6.29 -7.16 -7.95
C ASP A 262 -4.79 -6.82 -7.88
N ALA A 263 -4.44 -5.54 -7.71
CA ALA A 263 -3.05 -5.07 -7.81
C ALA A 263 -2.85 -3.69 -7.17
N PHE A 264 -1.61 -3.39 -6.83
CA PHE A 264 -1.17 -2.04 -6.48
C PHE A 264 -0.03 -1.61 -7.40
N ILE A 265 -0.11 -0.41 -7.97
CA ILE A 265 0.93 0.16 -8.83
C ILE A 265 1.18 1.61 -8.40
N MET A 266 2.43 2.00 -8.20
CA MET A 266 2.81 3.40 -8.02
C MET A 266 3.78 3.83 -9.11
N ASP A 267 3.39 4.80 -9.92
CA ASP A 267 4.25 5.39 -10.94
C ASP A 267 5.11 6.52 -10.39
N ASP A 268 4.49 7.48 -9.70
CA ASP A 268 5.15 8.66 -9.15
C ASP A 268 4.34 9.26 -7.98
N GLY A 269 4.78 10.41 -7.47
CA GLY A 269 4.17 11.11 -6.36
C GLY A 269 4.79 10.73 -5.02
N LYS A 270 4.09 11.06 -3.94
CA LYS A 270 4.48 10.78 -2.56
C LYS A 270 3.36 10.04 -1.84
N LEU A 271 3.68 8.87 -1.31
CA LEU A 271 2.79 8.05 -0.51
C LEU A 271 3.37 7.87 0.88
N THR A 272 2.68 8.39 1.89
CA THR A 272 2.97 8.12 3.30
C THR A 272 1.86 7.24 3.87
N ILE A 273 2.20 6.15 4.57
CA ILE A 273 1.24 5.28 5.25
C ILE A 273 1.63 5.10 6.71
N GLU A 274 0.71 5.41 7.61
CA GLU A 274 0.74 5.10 9.03
C GLU A 274 -0.34 4.05 9.32
N ALA A 275 0.01 2.76 9.15
CA ALA A 275 -0.88 1.64 9.41
C ALA A 275 -0.83 1.24 10.89
N ASN A 276 -1.46 2.03 11.75
CA ASN A 276 -1.35 1.90 13.21
C ASN A 276 -2.27 0.85 13.84
N GLY A 277 -3.15 0.22 13.06
CA GLY A 277 -4.07 -0.81 13.56
C GLY A 277 -3.34 -1.87 14.38
N SER A 278 -3.70 -2.01 15.65
CA SER A 278 -3.03 -2.89 16.62
C SER A 278 -3.98 -3.91 17.24
N VAL A 279 -5.15 -4.10 16.62
CA VAL A 279 -6.10 -5.12 17.03
C VAL A 279 -5.47 -6.49 16.80
N TYR A 280 -5.43 -7.32 17.84
CA TYR A 280 -4.79 -8.63 17.81
C TYR A 280 -5.37 -9.53 16.70
N GLY A 281 -4.50 -10.05 15.84
CA GLY A 281 -4.86 -10.87 14.68
C GLY A 281 -5.35 -10.09 13.45
N GLU A 282 -5.52 -8.77 13.56
CA GLU A 282 -5.92 -7.87 12.48
C GLU A 282 -4.96 -6.66 12.40
N GLU A 283 -3.70 -6.85 12.82
CA GLU A 283 -2.70 -5.79 12.82
C GLU A 283 -2.52 -5.17 11.44
N GLY A 284 -2.48 -3.84 11.41
CA GLY A 284 -2.50 -3.03 10.21
C GLY A 284 -1.26 -3.27 9.34
N LYS A 285 -1.50 -3.66 8.09
CA LYS A 285 -0.49 -3.72 7.04
C LYS A 285 -0.47 -2.40 6.27
N GLY A 286 0.67 -2.02 5.68
CA GLY A 286 0.75 -0.83 4.84
C GLY A 286 -0.09 -1.01 3.57
N ILE A 287 0.42 -1.83 2.64
CA ILE A 287 -0.23 -2.20 1.39
C ILE A 287 -0.39 -3.72 1.34
N LYS A 288 -1.63 -4.20 1.16
CA LYS A 288 -1.94 -5.60 0.90
C LYS A 288 -2.63 -5.73 -0.44
N VAL A 289 -2.01 -6.50 -1.33
CA VAL A 289 -2.69 -7.04 -2.52
C VAL A 289 -3.12 -8.46 -2.18
N ASN A 290 -4.41 -8.74 -2.33
CA ASN A 290 -4.95 -10.07 -2.05
C ASN A 290 -4.64 -11.05 -3.18
N GLY A 291 -4.88 -10.64 -4.42
CA GLY A 291 -5.03 -11.56 -5.56
C GLY A 291 -6.41 -12.22 -5.52
N ARG A 292 -7.01 -12.43 -6.69
CA ARG A 292 -8.28 -13.14 -6.83
C ARG A 292 -8.26 -13.97 -8.10
N GLU A 293 -8.61 -15.25 -7.97
CA GLU A 293 -8.89 -16.07 -9.13
C GLU A 293 -10.05 -15.48 -9.94
N THR A 294 -9.93 -15.54 -11.26
CA THR A 294 -11.00 -15.07 -12.15
C THR A 294 -10.90 -15.79 -13.47
N ASP A 295 -12.04 -15.96 -14.14
CA ASP A 295 -12.14 -16.43 -15.53
C ASP A 295 -11.57 -15.44 -16.57
N ARG A 296 -10.80 -14.45 -16.12
CA ARG A 296 -10.17 -13.36 -16.87
C ARG A 296 -8.67 -13.33 -16.55
N GLU A 297 -8.00 -12.23 -16.87
CA GLU A 297 -6.62 -11.99 -16.44
C GLU A 297 -6.56 -11.77 -14.92
N ALA A 298 -6.20 -12.83 -14.19
CA ALA A 298 -5.96 -12.75 -12.76
C ALA A 298 -4.73 -11.90 -12.45
N LYS A 299 -4.89 -11.05 -11.44
CA LYS A 299 -3.84 -10.17 -10.94
C LYS A 299 -3.51 -10.58 -9.51
N GLY A 300 -2.41 -10.07 -8.98
CA GLY A 300 -2.03 -10.25 -7.57
C GLY A 300 -0.78 -9.48 -7.16
N TYR A 301 -0.31 -8.56 -8.01
CA TYR A 301 1.02 -7.99 -7.94
C TYR A 301 1.04 -6.60 -7.30
N LEU A 302 2.20 -6.25 -6.77
CA LEU A 302 2.52 -4.93 -6.23
C LEU A 302 3.74 -4.37 -6.96
N VAL A 303 3.62 -3.16 -7.52
CA VAL A 303 4.66 -2.57 -8.37
C VAL A 303 4.96 -1.13 -7.95
N ILE A 304 6.24 -0.81 -7.76
CA ILE A 304 6.74 0.56 -7.55
C ILE A 304 7.65 0.93 -8.73
N ASN A 305 7.18 1.83 -9.59
CA ASN A 305 7.93 2.34 -10.74
C ASN A 305 8.71 3.63 -10.42
N GLY A 306 8.37 4.33 -9.34
CA GLY A 306 8.99 5.60 -8.95
C GLY A 306 8.28 6.26 -7.76
N GLY A 307 8.54 7.55 -7.59
CA GLY A 307 8.02 8.35 -6.49
C GLY A 307 8.72 8.10 -5.15
N THR A 308 8.11 8.61 -4.08
CA THR A 308 8.56 8.42 -2.69
C THR A 308 7.51 7.66 -1.90
N VAL A 309 7.91 6.60 -1.22
CA VAL A 309 7.05 5.77 -0.37
C VAL A 309 7.61 5.74 1.04
N THR A 310 6.80 6.08 2.03
CA THR A 310 7.15 5.97 3.45
C THR A 310 6.05 5.19 4.16
N ILE A 311 6.39 4.05 4.76
CA ILE A 311 5.42 3.19 5.46
C ILE A 311 5.90 2.91 6.87
N THR A 312 5.04 3.20 7.85
CA THR A 312 5.10 2.64 9.20
C THR A 312 3.91 1.70 9.37
N ALA A 313 4.15 0.43 9.69
CA ALA A 313 3.09 -0.57 9.86
C ALA A 313 3.30 -1.41 11.12
N VAL A 314 2.20 -1.81 11.77
CA VAL A 314 2.29 -2.79 12.86
C VAL A 314 2.59 -4.18 12.30
N GLY A 315 1.91 -4.56 11.22
CA GLY A 315 2.19 -5.79 10.47
C GLY A 315 3.15 -5.56 9.30
N LYS A 316 2.90 -6.27 8.20
CA LYS A 316 3.68 -6.18 6.96
C LYS A 316 3.55 -4.81 6.30
N ALA A 317 4.64 -4.26 5.78
CA ALA A 317 4.59 -2.97 5.10
C ALA A 317 4.05 -3.07 3.67
N MET A 318 4.56 -4.00 2.85
CA MET A 318 4.06 -4.28 1.50
C MET A 318 3.99 -5.78 1.27
N THR A 319 2.84 -6.28 0.84
CA THR A 319 2.64 -7.73 0.62
C THR A 319 1.77 -8.01 -0.60
N ALA A 320 2.35 -8.74 -1.55
CA ALA A 320 1.63 -9.42 -2.63
C ALA A 320 1.24 -10.82 -2.12
N GLY A 321 -0.05 -10.97 -1.81
CA GLY A 321 -0.48 -11.84 -0.72
C GLY A 321 -1.01 -13.20 -1.05
N TRP A 322 -1.32 -13.45 -2.33
CA TRP A 322 -1.99 -14.66 -2.76
C TRP A 322 -1.06 -15.87 -2.64
N LYS A 323 -1.49 -16.93 -1.96
CA LYS A 323 -0.68 -18.11 -1.72
C LYS A 323 -1.01 -19.20 -2.75
N ILE A 324 -0.11 -19.39 -3.72
CA ILE A 324 -0.30 -20.32 -4.86
C ILE A 324 -0.78 -21.72 -4.44
N ALA A 325 -0.28 -22.27 -3.33
CA ALA A 325 -0.62 -23.62 -2.90
C ALA A 325 -1.82 -23.72 -1.94
N GLU A 326 -2.27 -22.60 -1.36
CA GLU A 326 -3.29 -22.57 -0.30
C GLU A 326 -4.58 -21.89 -0.76
N ASP A 327 -4.47 -20.84 -1.57
CA ASP A 327 -5.60 -20.01 -2.00
C ASP A 327 -6.18 -20.45 -3.35
N ALA A 328 -5.54 -21.39 -4.05
CA ALA A 328 -6.04 -21.90 -5.33
C ALA A 328 -7.32 -22.73 -5.14
N GLU A 329 -8.39 -22.37 -5.84
CA GLU A 329 -9.69 -23.05 -5.79
C GLU A 329 -9.95 -23.92 -7.04
N THR A 330 -9.16 -23.76 -8.12
CA THR A 330 -9.30 -24.55 -9.35
C THR A 330 -8.11 -25.48 -9.63
N GLU A 331 -8.29 -26.44 -10.55
CA GLU A 331 -7.24 -27.39 -10.93
C GLU A 331 -6.23 -26.79 -11.93
N THR A 332 -6.63 -25.74 -12.64
CA THR A 332 -5.78 -25.05 -13.62
C THR A 332 -5.14 -23.84 -12.97
N THR A 333 -4.06 -23.35 -13.58
CA THR A 333 -3.32 -22.18 -13.10
C THR A 333 -3.50 -20.96 -14.01
N ASP A 334 -4.38 -21.05 -15.02
CA ASP A 334 -4.56 -19.99 -16.01
C ASP A 334 -5.34 -18.80 -15.42
N ASP A 335 -6.08 -19.04 -14.35
CA ASP A 335 -6.88 -18.13 -13.54
C ASP A 335 -6.19 -17.73 -12.23
N ASP A 336 -4.95 -18.17 -12.00
CA ASP A 336 -4.20 -17.90 -10.77
C ASP A 336 -3.61 -16.48 -10.77
N PRO A 337 -3.77 -15.74 -9.66
CA PRO A 337 -2.99 -14.55 -9.37
C PRO A 337 -1.48 -14.73 -9.53
N THR A 338 -0.83 -13.61 -9.86
CA THR A 338 0.63 -13.47 -9.88
C THR A 338 1.06 -12.61 -8.69
N PRO A 339 1.39 -13.20 -7.53
CA PRO A 339 1.71 -12.48 -6.30
C PRO A 339 3.17 -12.02 -6.26
N ASP A 340 3.56 -11.24 -7.28
CA ASP A 340 4.88 -10.64 -7.39
C ASP A 340 4.93 -9.28 -6.69
N LEU A 341 6.09 -8.94 -6.14
CA LEU A 341 6.41 -7.58 -5.71
C LEU A 341 7.61 -7.07 -6.51
N ILE A 342 7.40 -5.98 -7.26
CA ILE A 342 8.41 -5.43 -8.18
C ILE A 342 8.73 -3.98 -7.80
N VAL A 343 10.00 -3.70 -7.54
CA VAL A 343 10.53 -2.34 -7.37
C VAL A 343 11.44 -2.01 -8.55
N ASN A 344 10.92 -1.22 -9.49
CA ASN A 344 11.67 -0.77 -10.67
C ASN A 344 12.50 0.49 -10.37
N ASN A 345 11.97 1.40 -9.56
CA ASN A 345 12.67 2.56 -9.00
C ASN A 345 11.89 3.06 -7.77
N GLY A 346 12.29 4.20 -7.21
CA GLY A 346 11.60 4.85 -6.09
C GLY A 346 12.51 5.11 -4.90
N VAL A 347 12.08 6.02 -4.02
CA VAL A 347 12.68 6.23 -2.70
C VAL A 347 11.74 5.63 -1.67
N ILE A 348 12.12 4.49 -1.09
CA ILE A 348 11.26 3.68 -0.22
C ILE A 348 11.86 3.64 1.18
N THR A 349 11.08 4.04 2.17
CA THR A 349 11.42 3.95 3.60
C THR A 349 10.34 3.15 4.33
N ILE A 350 10.72 2.05 4.97
CA ILE A 350 9.80 1.17 5.69
C ILE A 350 10.25 1.03 7.14
N THR A 351 9.29 1.09 8.06
CA THR A 351 9.42 0.67 9.45
C THR A 351 8.28 -0.27 9.82
N THR A 352 8.57 -1.44 10.36
CA THR A 352 7.54 -2.26 11.05
C THR A 352 7.74 -2.22 12.56
N THR A 353 6.65 -2.25 13.32
CA THR A 353 6.68 -1.99 14.78
C THR A 353 6.09 -3.11 15.62
N GLY A 354 5.26 -3.99 15.04
CA GLY A 354 4.66 -5.11 15.75
C GLY A 354 5.72 -6.05 16.29
N LYS A 355 5.45 -6.73 17.41
CA LYS A 355 6.34 -7.78 17.91
C LYS A 355 5.90 -9.11 17.28
N PRO A 356 6.79 -9.84 16.58
CA PRO A 356 6.40 -11.10 15.97
C PRO A 356 5.84 -12.10 16.99
N TYR A 357 4.81 -12.85 16.59
CA TYR A 357 4.27 -13.97 17.36
C TYR A 357 3.73 -15.06 16.44
N GLU A 358 3.75 -16.29 16.93
CA GLU A 358 3.24 -17.47 16.23
C GLU A 358 2.51 -18.34 17.27
N VAL A 359 1.18 -18.38 17.21
CA VAL A 359 0.34 -19.21 18.08
C VAL A 359 -0.24 -20.38 17.28
N SER A 360 -0.71 -20.12 16.05
CA SER A 360 -1.18 -21.12 15.08
C SER A 360 -1.10 -20.56 13.66
N ASP A 361 -1.43 -21.37 12.65
CA ASP A 361 -1.40 -20.96 11.24
C ASP A 361 -2.31 -19.74 10.94
N ASP A 362 -3.40 -19.58 11.70
CA ASP A 362 -4.36 -18.48 11.57
C ASP A 362 -4.14 -17.37 12.61
N GLU A 363 -3.19 -17.55 13.53
CA GLU A 363 -2.94 -16.67 14.66
C GLU A 363 -1.45 -16.38 14.75
N SER A 364 -0.99 -15.53 13.85
CA SER A 364 0.40 -15.11 13.73
C SER A 364 0.53 -13.64 13.34
N LEU A 365 1.66 -13.07 13.70
CA LEU A 365 2.08 -11.75 13.27
C LEU A 365 3.54 -11.83 12.86
N SER A 366 3.79 -11.54 11.58
CA SER A 366 5.11 -11.48 10.96
C SER A 366 5.27 -10.11 10.28
N PRO A 367 5.78 -9.09 11.00
CA PRO A 367 5.92 -7.73 10.49
C PRO A 367 7.11 -7.56 9.54
N GLU A 368 6.87 -7.90 8.28
CA GLU A 368 7.88 -7.90 7.22
C GLU A 368 7.91 -6.60 6.41
N GLY A 369 9.03 -6.34 5.75
CA GLY A 369 9.19 -5.17 4.88
C GLY A 369 8.50 -5.35 3.53
N LEU A 370 9.19 -6.01 2.60
CA LEU A 370 8.66 -6.38 1.27
C LEU A 370 8.42 -7.88 1.22
N GLU A 371 7.17 -8.31 1.03
CA GLU A 371 6.79 -9.72 0.91
C GLU A 371 6.17 -9.99 -0.47
N ALA A 372 6.66 -11.03 -1.15
CA ALA A 372 6.02 -11.61 -2.32
C ALA A 372 5.81 -13.12 -2.11
N LYS A 373 4.67 -13.65 -2.54
CA LYS A 373 4.44 -15.11 -2.50
C LYS A 373 4.98 -15.85 -3.72
N ARG A 374 5.44 -15.12 -4.74
CA ARG A 374 6.12 -15.70 -5.90
C ARG A 374 7.49 -15.07 -6.14
N ASP A 375 7.56 -13.93 -6.83
CA ASP A 375 8.82 -13.26 -7.13
C ASP A 375 8.91 -11.88 -6.46
N LEU A 376 10.01 -11.65 -5.73
CA LEU A 376 10.42 -10.33 -5.26
C LEU A 376 11.56 -9.80 -6.16
N ILE A 377 11.26 -8.77 -6.96
CA ILE A 377 12.16 -8.25 -7.99
C ILE A 377 12.53 -6.80 -7.68
N ILE A 378 13.82 -6.51 -7.51
CA ILE A 378 14.32 -5.15 -7.31
C ILE A 378 15.30 -4.80 -8.44
N ASN A 379 14.85 -3.96 -9.37
CA ASN A 379 15.64 -3.49 -10.51
C ASN A 379 16.35 -2.15 -10.23
N GLY A 380 15.85 -1.37 -9.27
CA GLY A 380 16.36 -0.04 -8.94
C GLY A 380 15.73 0.53 -7.66
N GLY A 381 16.03 1.81 -7.38
CA GLY A 381 15.53 2.53 -6.22
C GLY A 381 16.53 2.71 -5.06
N LEU A 382 16.17 3.59 -4.13
CA LEU A 382 16.80 3.76 -2.82
C LEU A 382 15.85 3.20 -1.77
N ILE A 383 16.22 2.09 -1.14
CA ILE A 383 15.35 1.34 -0.25
C ILE A 383 15.99 1.24 1.14
N GLN A 384 15.27 1.71 2.16
CA GLN A 384 15.66 1.64 3.57
C GLN A 384 14.55 0.95 4.36
N ILE A 385 14.87 -0.18 5.01
CA ILE A 385 13.89 -1.02 5.71
C ILE A 385 14.40 -1.31 7.12
N THR A 386 13.57 -1.02 8.11
CA THR A 386 13.76 -1.41 9.51
C THR A 386 12.57 -2.24 9.94
N THR A 387 12.75 -3.54 10.12
CA THR A 387 11.65 -4.45 10.46
C THR A 387 11.92 -5.19 11.76
N THR A 388 10.85 -5.63 12.43
CA THR A 388 10.93 -6.52 13.60
C THR A 388 10.94 -8.01 13.22
N ASP A 389 10.68 -8.31 11.95
CA ASP A 389 10.85 -9.62 11.31
C ASP A 389 11.66 -9.47 9.99
N ASP A 390 11.39 -10.27 8.96
CA ASP A 390 12.12 -10.22 7.69
C ASP A 390 11.97 -8.88 6.95
N ALA A 391 13.11 -8.33 6.52
CA ALA A 391 13.10 -7.12 5.70
C ALA A 391 12.57 -7.38 4.28
N LEU A 392 12.91 -8.55 3.72
CA LEU A 392 12.54 -9.03 2.39
C LEU A 392 12.17 -10.51 2.52
N ASN A 393 10.98 -10.91 2.08
CA ASN A 393 10.45 -12.29 2.15
C ASN A 393 9.94 -12.77 0.79
#